data_AF-A0A3C0FJ51-F1
#
_entry.id   AF-A0A3C0FJ51-F1
#
_cell.length_a   1.000
_cell.length_b   1.000
_cell.length_c   1.000
_cell.angle_alpha   90.00
_cell.angle_beta   90.00
_cell.angle_gamma   90.00
#
_symmetry.space_group_name_H-M   'P 1'
#
loop_
_entity.id
_entity.type
_entity.pdbx_description
1 polymer ?
#
loop_
_entity_poly.entity_id
_entity_poly.type
_entity_poly.pdbx_seq_one_letter_code
_entity_poly.pdbx_strand_id
1 'polypeptide(L)'
;GAANIGAGFTGGYPVTGGFARSVVNFDAGAQTPAAGAFTAVGLAIAAVALTPLVYFLPKATLAATIIVAVLSLVDFSILKTSWQYSKADFIAVLATILLTLGLGVEVGVTAGVVLSIGLFLYKTSRPHIAEVGLVPDTQHFRNILRHKVITHPSVLTIRIDESLYFANARYLEDYLYDRVVGCKNLKHVVLMCSAVNEIDLSALESLEAINHRLEEMGISLHLSEVKGPVMDRLKKTHFLDELTGDVFLSQFEAVSKLTGGQVAETPPSTEPKIKLV
;
A
#
# COMPACT_ATOMS: atom_id res chain seq x y z
N GLY A 1 14.73 -21.26 16.42
CA GLY A 1 16.20 -21.30 16.32
C GLY A 1 16.76 -22.41 17.18
N ALA A 2 17.09 -22.12 18.44
CA ALA A 2 17.72 -23.08 19.37
C ALA A 2 16.96 -24.41 19.52
N ALA A 3 15.63 -24.39 19.59
CA ALA A 3 14.81 -25.61 19.64
C ALA A 3 15.01 -26.52 18.40
N ASN A 4 15.15 -25.94 17.20
CA ASN A 4 15.40 -26.71 15.97
C ASN A 4 16.82 -27.27 15.91
N ILE A 5 17.79 -26.56 16.46
CA ILE A 5 19.16 -27.07 16.61
C ILE A 5 19.14 -28.29 17.53
N GLY A 6 18.46 -28.20 18.68
CA GLY A 6 18.28 -29.34 19.60
C GLY A 6 17.58 -30.53 18.93
N ALA A 7 16.50 -30.29 18.18
CA ALA A 7 15.82 -31.32 17.41
C ALA A 7 16.71 -31.96 16.34
N GLY A 8 17.55 -31.17 15.66
CA GLY A 8 18.50 -31.67 14.67
C GLY A 8 19.52 -32.66 15.25
N PHE A 9 20.01 -32.43 16.48
CA PHE A 9 20.92 -33.36 17.15
C PHE A 9 20.24 -34.66 17.62
N THR A 10 18.92 -34.66 17.81
CA THR A 10 18.15 -35.82 18.27
C THR A 10 17.42 -36.56 17.14
N GLY A 11 17.59 -36.13 15.89
CA GLY A 11 16.89 -36.69 14.72
C GLY A 11 15.40 -36.32 14.66
N GLY A 12 14.98 -35.25 15.35
CA GLY A 12 13.62 -34.74 15.36
C GLY A 12 13.26 -33.92 14.12
N TYR A 13 11.96 -33.85 13.82
CA TYR A 13 11.42 -32.97 12.78
C TYR A 13 11.53 -31.48 13.18
N PRO A 14 11.49 -30.55 12.21
CA PRO A 14 11.40 -29.13 12.49
C PRO A 14 10.24 -28.80 13.44
N VAL A 15 10.56 -28.12 14.52
CA VAL A 15 9.63 -27.73 15.59
C VAL A 15 9.10 -26.33 15.31
N THR A 16 7.79 -26.17 15.41
CA THR A 16 7.08 -24.91 15.23
C THR A 16 6.10 -24.69 16.39
N GLY A 17 5.53 -23.48 16.48
CA GLY A 17 4.34 -23.26 17.30
C GLY A 17 3.16 -24.04 16.73
N GLY A 18 2.38 -24.68 17.60
CA GLY A 18 1.16 -25.41 17.21
C GLY A 18 -0.07 -24.69 17.72
N PHE A 19 -0.83 -24.05 16.83
CA PHE A 19 -2.01 -23.25 17.18
C PHE A 19 -2.99 -23.99 18.10
N ALA A 20 -3.41 -25.20 17.71
CA ALA A 20 -4.33 -26.01 18.51
C ALA A 20 -3.79 -26.35 19.91
N ARG A 21 -2.47 -26.57 20.06
CA ARG A 21 -1.86 -26.85 21.36
C ARG A 21 -1.76 -25.60 22.23
N SER A 22 -1.49 -24.46 21.63
CA SER A 22 -1.46 -23.17 22.32
C SER A 22 -2.84 -22.76 22.84
N VAL A 23 -3.90 -22.99 22.06
CA VAL A 23 -5.28 -22.72 22.50
C VAL A 23 -5.64 -23.58 23.70
N VAL A 24 -5.43 -24.90 23.64
CA VAL A 24 -5.69 -25.80 24.77
C VAL A 24 -4.86 -25.42 26.00
N ASN A 25 -3.59 -25.05 25.83
CA ASN A 25 -2.73 -24.64 26.94
C ASN A 25 -3.20 -23.32 27.58
N PHE A 26 -3.69 -22.38 26.76
CA PHE A 26 -4.29 -21.14 27.22
C PHE A 26 -5.60 -21.38 27.99
N ASP A 27 -6.50 -22.20 27.43
CA ASP A 27 -7.78 -22.56 28.05
C ASP A 27 -7.59 -23.34 29.36
N ALA A 28 -6.51 -24.12 29.48
CA ALA A 28 -6.10 -24.80 30.71
C ALA A 28 -5.52 -23.85 31.78
N GLY A 29 -5.43 -22.54 31.50
CA GLY A 29 -4.98 -21.51 32.45
C GLY A 29 -3.45 -21.39 32.56
N ALA A 30 -2.67 -21.82 31.56
CA ALA A 30 -1.23 -21.69 31.60
C ALA A 30 -0.77 -20.22 31.57
N GLN A 31 -0.06 -19.80 32.62
CA GLN A 31 0.44 -18.42 32.78
C GLN A 31 1.95 -18.28 32.53
N THR A 32 2.69 -19.39 32.43
CA THR A 32 4.15 -19.37 32.29
C THR A 32 4.66 -20.42 31.28
N PRO A 33 5.86 -20.23 30.70
CA PRO A 33 6.48 -21.24 29.82
C PRO A 33 6.72 -22.61 30.48
N ALA A 34 6.65 -22.69 31.81
CA ALA A 34 6.78 -23.95 32.55
C ALA A 34 5.73 -24.98 32.12
N ALA A 35 4.53 -24.55 31.69
CA ALA A 35 3.51 -25.45 31.15
C ALA A 35 4.01 -26.27 29.93
N GLY A 36 4.86 -25.67 29.09
CA GLY A 36 5.52 -26.37 27.99
C GLY A 36 6.51 -27.43 28.47
N ALA A 37 7.26 -27.16 29.54
CA ALA A 37 8.16 -28.12 30.16
C ALA A 37 7.39 -29.30 30.79
N PHE A 38 6.30 -29.05 31.51
CA PHE A 38 5.44 -30.11 32.04
C PHE A 38 4.82 -30.95 30.92
N THR A 39 4.41 -30.32 29.82
CA THR A 39 3.92 -31.02 28.63
C THR A 39 5.00 -31.94 28.04
N ALA A 40 6.25 -31.48 27.96
CA ALA A 40 7.36 -32.29 27.47
C ALA A 40 7.66 -33.49 28.38
N VAL A 41 7.64 -33.31 29.71
CA VAL A 41 7.80 -34.40 30.69
C VAL A 41 6.65 -35.40 30.57
N GLY A 42 5.40 -34.92 30.50
CA GLY A 42 4.24 -35.77 30.31
C GLY A 42 4.30 -36.58 29.00
N LEU A 43 4.76 -35.97 27.92
CA LEU A 43 4.96 -36.65 26.64
C LEU A 43 6.07 -37.71 26.72
N ALA A 44 7.17 -37.45 27.44
CA ALA A 44 8.23 -38.42 27.65
C ALA A 44 7.74 -39.63 28.46
N ILE A 45 6.97 -39.41 29.53
CA ILE A 45 6.35 -40.47 30.32
C ILE A 45 5.38 -41.28 29.46
N ALA A 46 4.50 -40.61 28.70
CA ALA A 46 3.57 -41.26 27.80
C ALA A 46 4.29 -42.10 26.73
N ALA A 47 5.39 -41.60 26.17
CA ALA A 47 6.17 -42.33 25.19
C ALA A 47 6.82 -43.61 25.76
N VAL A 48 7.25 -43.61 27.03
CA VAL A 48 7.86 -44.82 27.63
C VAL A 48 6.81 -45.79 28.15
N ALA A 49 5.78 -45.30 28.83
CA ALA A 49 4.81 -46.12 29.55
C ALA A 49 3.56 -46.47 28.74
N LEU A 50 3.07 -45.56 27.88
CA LEU A 50 1.79 -45.71 27.16
C LEU A 50 1.97 -46.22 25.71
N THR A 51 3.20 -46.34 25.20
CA THR A 51 3.44 -46.86 23.84
C THR A 51 2.73 -48.18 23.52
N PRO A 52 2.67 -49.19 24.41
CA PRO A 52 1.93 -50.42 24.14
C PRO A 52 0.43 -50.21 23.92
N LEU A 53 -0.16 -49.21 24.57
CA LEU A 53 -1.57 -48.84 24.41
C LEU A 53 -1.79 -48.05 23.12
N VAL A 54 -0.89 -47.11 22.82
CA VAL A 54 -0.96 -46.27 21.62
C VAL A 54 -0.75 -47.10 20.34
N TYR A 55 -0.01 -48.21 20.42
CA TYR A 55 0.21 -49.10 19.27
C TYR A 55 -1.10 -49.63 18.64
N PHE A 56 -2.13 -49.88 19.45
CA PHE A 56 -3.42 -50.39 18.97
C PHE A 56 -4.38 -49.28 18.49
N LEU A 57 -3.96 -48.01 18.54
CA LEU A 57 -4.83 -46.91 18.20
C LEU A 57 -5.13 -46.90 16.69
N PRO A 58 -6.41 -46.92 16.27
CA PRO A 58 -6.76 -46.87 14.86
C PRO A 58 -6.31 -45.55 14.20
N LYS A 59 -5.73 -45.65 13.00
CA LYS A 59 -5.37 -44.47 12.19
C LYS A 59 -6.57 -43.54 11.93
N ALA A 60 -7.78 -44.11 11.86
CA ALA A 60 -9.02 -43.36 11.69
C ALA A 60 -9.27 -42.37 12.83
N THR A 61 -8.98 -42.76 14.08
CA THR A 61 -9.13 -41.88 15.25
C THR A 61 -8.18 -40.69 15.17
N LEU A 62 -6.91 -40.92 14.80
CA LEU A 62 -5.91 -39.86 14.61
C LEU A 62 -6.31 -38.92 13.49
N ALA A 63 -6.76 -39.46 12.35
CA ALA A 63 -7.23 -38.66 11.22
C ALA A 63 -8.43 -37.79 11.60
N ALA A 64 -9.41 -38.34 12.34
CA ALA A 64 -10.56 -37.58 12.81
C ALA A 64 -10.15 -36.42 13.74
N THR A 65 -9.22 -36.65 14.68
CA THR A 65 -8.69 -35.59 15.54
C THR A 65 -8.01 -34.48 14.73
N ILE A 66 -7.23 -34.83 13.70
CA ILE A 66 -6.58 -33.85 12.82
C ILE A 66 -7.63 -33.06 12.03
N ILE A 67 -8.63 -33.73 11.44
CA ILE A 67 -9.70 -33.07 10.68
C ILE A 67 -10.47 -32.08 11.55
N VAL A 68 -10.89 -32.49 12.75
CA VAL A 68 -11.60 -31.61 13.69
C VAL A 68 -10.75 -30.40 14.07
N ALA A 69 -9.45 -30.61 14.33
CA ALA A 69 -8.53 -29.52 14.62
C ALA A 69 -8.35 -28.55 13.45
N VAL A 70 -8.30 -29.05 12.20
CA VAL A 70 -8.12 -28.20 11.00
C VAL A 70 -9.39 -27.45 10.65
N LEU A 71 -10.57 -28.05 10.82
CA LEU A 71 -11.85 -27.40 10.48
C LEU A 71 -12.08 -26.10 11.26
N SER A 72 -11.51 -25.96 12.47
CA SER A 72 -11.59 -24.70 13.23
C SER A 72 -10.65 -23.60 12.72
N LEU A 73 -9.66 -23.94 11.89
CA LEU A 73 -8.75 -22.97 11.25
C LEU A 73 -9.28 -22.46 9.91
N VAL A 74 -10.21 -23.17 9.27
CA VAL A 74 -10.70 -22.82 7.94
C VAL A 74 -11.76 -21.73 8.05
N ASP A 75 -11.39 -20.51 7.66
CA ASP A 75 -12.30 -19.36 7.61
C ASP A 75 -12.67 -18.99 6.15
N PHE A 76 -13.85 -19.43 5.71
CA PHE A 76 -14.38 -19.09 4.39
C PHE A 76 -14.89 -17.64 4.28
N SER A 77 -15.03 -16.92 5.39
CA SER A 77 -15.49 -15.53 5.38
C SER A 77 -14.53 -14.61 4.61
N ILE A 78 -13.23 -14.93 4.63
CA ILE A 78 -12.17 -14.18 3.93
C ILE A 78 -12.44 -14.10 2.42
N LEU A 79 -12.94 -15.16 1.80
CA LEU A 79 -13.28 -15.16 0.36
C LEU A 79 -14.41 -14.19 0.05
N LYS A 80 -15.43 -14.15 0.91
CA LYS A 80 -16.56 -13.23 0.74
C LYS A 80 -16.14 -11.78 0.97
N THR A 81 -15.39 -11.51 2.04
CA THR A 81 -14.95 -10.16 2.41
C THR A 81 -13.99 -9.60 1.36
N SER A 82 -13.02 -10.39 0.89
CA SER A 82 -12.09 -9.97 -0.16
C SER A 82 -12.82 -9.70 -1.48
N TRP A 83 -13.77 -10.54 -1.89
CA TRP A 83 -14.57 -10.31 -3.11
C TRP A 83 -15.36 -8.99 -3.06
N GLN A 84 -15.96 -8.68 -1.91
CA GLN A 84 -16.75 -7.47 -1.73
C GLN A 84 -15.88 -6.21 -1.68
N TYR A 85 -14.68 -6.30 -1.13
CA TYR A 85 -13.80 -5.14 -0.94
C TYR A 85 -12.90 -4.87 -2.16
N SER A 86 -12.17 -5.87 -2.65
CA SER A 86 -11.23 -5.72 -3.76
C SER A 86 -11.11 -7.01 -4.57
N LYS A 87 -11.48 -6.93 -5.85
CA LYS A 87 -11.33 -8.05 -6.80
C LYS A 87 -9.87 -8.49 -6.93
N ALA A 88 -8.92 -7.56 -6.85
CA ALA A 88 -7.49 -7.86 -6.94
C ALA A 88 -7.02 -8.70 -5.75
N ASP A 89 -7.43 -8.31 -4.54
CA ASP A 89 -7.08 -9.05 -3.31
C ASP A 89 -7.78 -10.43 -3.29
N PHE A 90 -9.02 -10.52 -3.78
CA PHE A 90 -9.70 -11.81 -3.95
C PHE A 90 -8.95 -12.75 -4.90
N ILE A 91 -8.52 -12.26 -6.07
CA ILE A 91 -7.76 -13.07 -7.03
C ILE A 91 -6.47 -13.58 -6.38
N ALA A 92 -5.76 -12.74 -5.61
CA ALA A 92 -4.55 -13.16 -4.91
C ALA A 92 -4.83 -14.24 -3.84
N VAL A 93 -5.88 -14.08 -3.03
CA VAL A 93 -6.28 -15.10 -2.04
C VAL A 93 -6.66 -16.41 -2.74
N LEU A 94 -7.49 -16.34 -3.77
CA LEU A 94 -7.94 -17.52 -4.51
C LEU A 94 -6.79 -18.24 -5.20
N ALA A 95 -5.90 -17.50 -5.88
CA ALA A 95 -4.71 -18.05 -6.50
C ALA A 95 -3.80 -18.74 -5.47
N THR A 96 -3.59 -18.11 -4.31
CA THR A 96 -2.79 -18.69 -3.23
C THR A 96 -3.39 -20.01 -2.73
N ILE A 97 -4.71 -20.07 -2.52
CA ILE A 97 -5.41 -21.30 -2.11
C ILE A 97 -5.27 -22.39 -3.18
N LEU A 98 -5.55 -22.06 -4.45
CA LEU A 98 -5.50 -23.03 -5.54
C LEU A 98 -4.08 -23.59 -5.76
N LEU A 99 -3.06 -22.73 -5.68
CA LEU A 99 -1.66 -23.14 -5.80
C LEU A 99 -1.22 -23.98 -4.60
N THR A 100 -1.64 -23.61 -3.37
CA THR A 100 -1.35 -24.40 -2.16
C THR A 100 -1.96 -25.80 -2.26
N LEU A 101 -3.21 -25.91 -2.70
CA LEU A 101 -3.92 -27.19 -2.79
C LEU A 101 -3.46 -28.04 -3.98
N GLY A 102 -3.10 -27.41 -5.11
CA GLY A 102 -2.72 -28.12 -6.34
C GLY A 102 -1.24 -28.47 -6.43
N LEU A 103 -0.35 -27.57 -5.99
CA LEU A 103 1.10 -27.69 -6.16
C LEU A 103 1.87 -27.81 -4.83
N GLY A 104 1.17 -27.69 -3.70
CA GLY A 104 1.74 -27.83 -2.37
C GLY A 104 2.01 -26.49 -1.66
N VAL A 105 2.26 -26.59 -0.35
CA VAL A 105 2.37 -25.44 0.55
C VAL A 105 3.55 -24.53 0.20
N GLU A 106 4.68 -25.08 -0.24
CA GLU A 106 5.86 -24.30 -0.61
C GLU A 106 5.59 -23.35 -1.79
N VAL A 107 4.94 -23.86 -2.84
CA VAL A 107 4.57 -23.07 -4.02
C VAL A 107 3.48 -22.06 -3.64
N GLY A 108 2.49 -22.50 -2.87
CA GLY A 108 1.40 -21.64 -2.39
C GLY A 108 1.90 -20.42 -1.62
N VAL A 109 2.76 -20.61 -0.63
CA VAL A 109 3.31 -19.52 0.20
C VAL A 109 4.16 -18.59 -0.65
N THR A 110 5.05 -19.12 -1.48
CA THR A 110 5.90 -18.31 -2.37
C THR A 110 5.05 -17.44 -3.31
N ALA A 111 4.04 -18.04 -3.94
CA ALA A 111 3.13 -17.32 -4.82
C ALA A 111 2.34 -16.24 -4.08
N GLY A 112 1.85 -16.53 -2.87
CA GLY A 112 1.13 -15.56 -2.04
C GLY A 112 1.97 -14.35 -1.67
N VAL A 113 3.25 -14.54 -1.34
CA VAL A 113 4.20 -13.44 -1.08
C VAL A 113 4.43 -12.62 -2.34
N VAL A 114 4.73 -13.27 -3.47
CA VAL A 114 4.98 -12.58 -4.76
C VAL A 114 3.75 -11.79 -5.22
N LEU A 115 2.56 -12.38 -5.13
CA LEU A 115 1.31 -11.72 -5.48
C LEU A 115 1.02 -10.52 -4.56
N SER A 116 1.27 -10.66 -3.26
CA SER A 116 1.07 -9.57 -2.30
C SER A 116 2.00 -8.39 -2.59
N ILE A 117 3.28 -8.66 -2.84
CA ILE A 117 4.26 -7.63 -3.22
C ILE A 117 3.86 -7.01 -4.57
N GLY A 118 3.50 -7.82 -5.55
CA GLY A 118 3.07 -7.34 -6.87
C GLY A 118 1.83 -6.45 -6.80
N LEU A 119 0.83 -6.82 -6.00
CA LEU A 119 -0.36 -6.01 -5.77
C LEU A 119 -0.05 -4.71 -5.04
N PHE A 120 0.83 -4.74 -4.05
CA PHE A 120 1.31 -3.54 -3.36
C PHE A 120 1.99 -2.59 -4.34
N LEU A 121 2.95 -3.08 -5.13
CA LEU A 121 3.63 -2.28 -6.16
C LEU A 121 2.65 -1.73 -7.19
N TYR A 122 1.70 -2.55 -7.66
CA TYR A 122 0.68 -2.10 -8.61
C TYR A 122 -0.17 -0.97 -8.05
N LYS A 123 -0.69 -1.13 -6.83
CA LYS A 123 -1.54 -0.12 -6.16
C LYS A 123 -0.77 1.20 -5.97
N THR A 124 0.49 1.14 -5.57
CA THR A 124 1.26 2.36 -5.28
C THR A 124 1.89 2.98 -6.53
N SER A 125 2.08 2.23 -7.62
CA SER A 125 2.52 2.74 -8.93
C SER A 125 1.49 3.66 -9.61
N ARG A 126 0.22 3.56 -9.22
CA ARG A 126 -0.88 4.41 -9.70
C ARG A 126 -1.45 5.23 -8.54
N PRO A 127 -0.69 6.23 -8.06
CA PRO A 127 -1.11 7.05 -6.94
C PRO A 127 -2.39 7.79 -7.30
N HIS A 128 -3.21 8.05 -6.29
CA HIS A 128 -4.37 8.89 -6.50
C HIS A 128 -3.89 10.33 -6.72
N ILE A 129 -4.10 10.81 -7.94
CA ILE A 129 -3.84 12.18 -8.35
C ILE A 129 -5.20 12.82 -8.63
N ALA A 130 -5.43 14.01 -8.08
CA ALA A 130 -6.68 14.73 -8.23
C ALA A 130 -6.44 16.17 -8.67
N GLU A 131 -7.12 16.60 -9.73
CA GLU A 131 -7.29 18.03 -10.00
C GLU A 131 -8.21 18.62 -8.92
N VAL A 132 -7.75 19.70 -8.28
CA VAL A 132 -8.46 20.34 -7.18
C VAL A 132 -8.77 21.79 -7.49
N GLY A 133 -9.91 22.26 -7.00
CA GLY A 133 -10.31 23.67 -7.06
C GLY A 133 -10.64 24.21 -5.67
N LEU A 134 -10.74 25.53 -5.59
CA LEU A 134 -11.07 26.24 -4.35
C LEU A 134 -12.55 26.06 -4.03
N VAL A 135 -12.88 25.65 -2.81
CA VAL A 135 -14.26 25.65 -2.33
C VAL A 135 -14.69 27.11 -2.07
N PRO A 136 -15.84 27.57 -2.62
CA PRO A 136 -16.31 28.95 -2.48
C PRO A 136 -16.32 29.42 -1.02
N ASP A 137 -15.93 30.67 -0.79
CA ASP A 137 -15.90 31.32 0.53
C ASP A 137 -15.02 30.64 1.58
N THR A 138 -14.08 29.79 1.17
CA THR A 138 -13.12 29.11 2.07
C THR A 138 -11.69 29.17 1.51
N GLN A 139 -10.75 28.60 2.26
CA GLN A 139 -9.36 28.37 1.81
C GLN A 139 -9.09 26.89 1.47
N HIS A 140 -10.14 26.07 1.33
CA HIS A 140 -9.99 24.63 1.16
C HIS A 140 -10.04 24.22 -0.31
N PHE A 141 -9.17 23.28 -0.68
CA PHE A 141 -9.13 22.70 -2.02
C PHE A 141 -9.72 21.29 -2.04
N ARG A 142 -10.64 21.03 -2.97
CA ARG A 142 -11.33 19.74 -3.12
C ARG A 142 -11.33 19.30 -4.58
N ASN A 143 -11.45 17.98 -4.77
CA ASN A 143 -11.46 17.34 -6.08
C ASN A 143 -12.64 17.87 -6.93
N ILE A 144 -12.33 18.33 -8.15
CA ILE A 144 -13.29 18.94 -9.09
C ILE A 144 -14.42 17.99 -9.51
N LEU A 145 -14.16 16.68 -9.51
CA LEU A 145 -15.13 15.65 -9.92
C LEU A 145 -16.12 15.30 -8.81
N ARG A 146 -15.81 15.65 -7.56
CA ARG A 146 -16.61 15.27 -6.38
C ARG A 146 -17.34 16.44 -5.74
N HIS A 147 -16.84 17.66 -5.90
CA HIS A 147 -17.36 18.85 -5.22
C HIS A 147 -17.46 20.02 -6.18
N LYS A 148 -18.38 20.94 -5.90
CA LYS A 148 -18.47 22.22 -6.60
C LYS A 148 -17.32 23.11 -6.12
N VAL A 149 -16.43 23.48 -7.03
CA VAL A 149 -15.21 24.23 -6.75
C VAL A 149 -14.91 25.23 -7.87
N ILE A 150 -14.16 26.25 -7.53
CA ILE A 150 -13.73 27.35 -8.40
C ILE A 150 -12.31 27.05 -8.89
N THR A 151 -12.07 27.17 -10.19
CA THR A 151 -10.80 26.85 -10.86
C THR A 151 -10.46 27.94 -11.86
N HIS A 152 -9.19 28.34 -11.95
CA HIS A 152 -8.79 29.39 -12.89
C HIS A 152 -8.21 28.80 -14.19
N PRO A 153 -8.61 29.27 -15.39
CA PRO A 153 -8.13 28.72 -16.66
C PRO A 153 -6.61 28.77 -16.88
N SER A 154 -5.91 29.69 -16.18
CA SER A 154 -4.45 29.83 -16.25
C SER A 154 -3.68 29.04 -15.20
N VAL A 155 -4.37 28.41 -14.24
CA VAL A 155 -3.74 27.68 -13.12
C VAL A 155 -4.33 26.28 -13.00
N LEU A 156 -3.50 25.27 -13.25
CA LEU A 156 -3.84 23.87 -13.00
C LEU A 156 -3.31 23.48 -11.62
N THR A 157 -4.20 23.10 -10.71
CA THR A 157 -3.79 22.59 -9.39
C THR A 157 -4.00 21.10 -9.32
N ILE A 158 -2.93 20.38 -8.98
CA ILE A 158 -2.94 18.93 -8.85
C ILE A 158 -2.52 18.54 -7.44
N ARG A 159 -3.36 17.78 -6.77
CA ARG A 159 -3.07 17.16 -5.48
C ARG A 159 -2.52 15.76 -5.68
N ILE A 160 -1.39 15.49 -5.04
CA ILE A 160 -0.75 14.18 -5.00
C ILE A 160 -1.04 13.58 -3.63
N ASP A 161 -1.76 12.46 -3.59
CA ASP A 161 -2.21 11.81 -2.34
C ASP A 161 -1.26 10.68 -1.86
N GLU A 162 0.00 10.65 -2.33
CA GLU A 162 1.00 9.63 -1.99
C GLU A 162 2.44 10.18 -2.04
N SER A 163 3.41 9.50 -1.43
CA SER A 163 4.85 9.78 -1.66
C SER A 163 5.23 9.55 -3.12
N LEU A 164 6.21 10.32 -3.62
CA LEU A 164 6.73 10.18 -4.97
C LEU A 164 8.02 9.38 -4.96
N TYR A 165 8.08 8.35 -5.79
CA TYR A 165 9.27 7.53 -5.96
C TYR A 165 9.28 6.87 -7.34
N PHE A 166 10.32 6.10 -7.66
CA PHE A 166 10.52 5.50 -8.99
C PHE A 166 9.27 4.84 -9.59
N ALA A 167 8.46 4.12 -8.78
CA ALA A 167 7.32 3.37 -9.30
C ALA A 167 6.15 4.24 -9.77
N ASN A 168 6.05 5.51 -9.34
CA ASN A 168 4.88 6.34 -9.60
C ASN A 168 5.18 7.74 -10.17
N ALA A 169 6.42 8.20 -10.12
CA ALA A 169 6.79 9.51 -10.66
C ALA A 169 6.46 9.64 -12.16
N ARG A 170 6.65 8.56 -12.91
CA ARG A 170 6.28 8.51 -14.33
C ARG A 170 4.79 8.68 -14.59
N TYR A 171 3.95 8.14 -13.71
CA TYR A 171 2.50 8.29 -13.81
C TYR A 171 2.07 9.75 -13.62
N LEU A 172 2.71 10.48 -12.71
CA LEU A 172 2.49 11.92 -12.53
C LEU A 172 2.90 12.70 -13.79
N GLU A 173 4.06 12.37 -14.36
CA GLU A 173 4.58 12.98 -15.58
C GLU A 173 3.58 12.83 -16.74
N ASP A 174 3.15 11.59 -17.03
CA ASP A 174 2.22 11.31 -18.13
C ASP A 174 0.85 11.99 -17.89
N TYR A 175 0.33 11.96 -16.65
CA TYR A 175 -0.93 12.62 -16.29
C TYR A 175 -0.87 14.15 -16.49
N LEU A 176 0.23 14.77 -16.12
CA LEU A 176 0.43 16.21 -16.29
C LEU A 176 0.41 16.59 -17.77
N TYR A 177 1.17 15.88 -18.60
CA TYR A 177 1.24 16.22 -20.03
C TYR A 177 -0.08 16.01 -20.75
N ASP A 178 -0.78 14.90 -20.48
CA ASP A 178 -2.11 14.66 -21.05
C ASP A 178 -3.08 15.80 -20.68
N ARG A 179 -2.97 16.33 -19.45
CA ARG A 179 -3.84 17.42 -19.00
C ARG A 179 -3.45 18.77 -19.59
N VAL A 180 -2.16 19.05 -19.73
CA VAL A 180 -1.63 20.31 -20.27
C VAL A 180 -1.96 20.47 -21.76
N VAL A 181 -1.87 19.40 -22.55
CA VAL A 181 -2.17 19.42 -24.00
C VAL A 181 -3.60 19.91 -24.30
N GLY A 182 -4.54 19.73 -23.36
CA GLY A 182 -5.93 20.20 -23.48
C GLY A 182 -6.18 21.67 -23.12
N CYS A 183 -5.21 22.38 -22.53
CA CYS A 183 -5.44 23.69 -21.90
C CYS A 183 -4.72 24.83 -22.62
N LYS A 184 -5.44 25.57 -23.47
CA LYS A 184 -4.86 26.66 -24.31
C LYS A 184 -4.36 27.89 -23.54
N ASN A 185 -4.87 28.14 -22.33
CA ASN A 185 -4.56 29.34 -21.55
C ASN A 185 -3.75 29.05 -20.28
N LEU A 186 -3.24 27.83 -20.13
CA LEU A 186 -2.52 27.41 -18.95
C LEU A 186 -1.16 28.11 -18.88
N LYS A 187 -0.84 28.71 -17.73
CA LYS A 187 0.45 29.37 -17.47
C LYS A 187 1.15 28.83 -16.24
N HIS A 188 0.40 28.25 -15.31
CA HIS A 188 0.93 27.77 -14.04
C HIS A 188 0.39 26.38 -13.72
N VAL A 189 1.29 25.49 -13.31
CA VAL A 189 0.94 24.20 -12.69
C VAL A 189 1.37 24.25 -11.24
N VAL A 190 0.46 23.97 -10.31
CA VAL A 190 0.76 23.90 -8.88
C VAL A 190 0.58 22.46 -8.41
N LEU A 191 1.67 21.83 -7.96
CA LEU A 191 1.64 20.52 -7.32
C LEU A 191 1.46 20.71 -5.81
N MET A 192 0.32 20.26 -5.30
CA MET A 192 0.01 20.27 -3.88
C MET A 192 0.57 19.00 -3.22
N CYS A 193 1.61 19.20 -2.41
CA CYS A 193 2.45 18.15 -1.84
C CYS A 193 2.10 17.80 -0.39
N SER A 194 0.91 18.16 0.10
CA SER A 194 0.54 17.93 1.52
C SER A 194 0.56 16.46 1.93
N ALA A 195 0.28 15.51 1.03
CA ALA A 195 0.38 14.08 1.32
C ALA A 195 1.74 13.45 0.92
N VAL A 196 2.60 14.18 0.19
CA VAL A 196 3.93 13.70 -0.19
C VAL A 196 4.80 13.66 1.07
N ASN A 197 5.17 12.46 1.51
CA ASN A 197 6.02 12.27 2.70
C ASN A 197 7.49 12.10 2.32
N GLU A 198 7.75 11.60 1.12
CA GLU A 198 9.09 11.34 0.61
C GLU A 198 9.14 11.57 -0.91
N ILE A 199 10.29 12.01 -1.38
CA ILE A 199 10.68 12.11 -2.79
C ILE A 199 12.04 11.40 -2.89
N ASP A 200 12.11 10.31 -3.66
CA ASP A 200 13.37 9.64 -3.96
C ASP A 200 14.12 10.32 -5.13
N LEU A 201 15.32 9.84 -5.44
CA LEU A 201 16.14 10.43 -6.50
C LEU A 201 15.46 10.33 -7.88
N SER A 202 14.85 9.20 -8.22
CA SER A 202 14.19 9.03 -9.52
C SER A 202 12.95 9.91 -9.68
N ALA A 203 12.22 10.13 -8.59
CA ALA A 203 11.11 11.09 -8.57
C ALA A 203 11.59 12.53 -8.68
N LEU A 204 12.74 12.88 -8.08
CA LEU A 204 13.36 14.18 -8.26
C LEU A 204 13.73 14.41 -9.73
N GLU A 205 14.43 13.47 -10.37
CA GLU A 205 14.79 13.53 -11.79
C GLU A 205 13.53 13.67 -12.67
N SER A 206 12.43 13.01 -12.30
CA SER A 206 11.15 13.14 -13.00
C SER A 206 10.54 14.54 -12.82
N LEU A 207 10.64 15.13 -11.63
CA LEU A 207 10.18 16.51 -11.37
C LEU A 207 11.02 17.54 -12.13
N GLU A 208 12.34 17.34 -12.24
CA GLU A 208 13.24 18.15 -13.06
C GLU A 208 12.83 18.08 -14.54
N ALA A 209 12.59 16.88 -15.06
CA ALA A 209 12.12 16.68 -16.44
C ALA A 209 10.74 17.33 -16.69
N ILE A 210 9.83 17.27 -15.71
CA ILE A 210 8.53 17.97 -15.76
C ILE A 210 8.73 19.48 -15.80
N ASN A 211 9.58 20.04 -14.94
CA ASN A 211 9.85 21.47 -14.88
C ASN A 211 10.39 21.99 -16.22
N HIS A 212 11.41 21.32 -16.79
CA HIS A 212 11.98 21.71 -18.07
C HIS A 212 10.97 21.64 -19.23
N ARG A 213 10.17 20.57 -19.31
CA ARG A 213 9.18 20.46 -20.38
C ARG A 213 8.05 21.46 -20.25
N LEU A 214 7.62 21.77 -19.02
CA LEU A 214 6.63 22.83 -18.81
C LEU A 214 7.22 24.20 -19.18
N GLU A 215 8.50 24.45 -18.87
CA GLU A 215 9.21 25.67 -19.28
C GLU A 215 9.26 25.83 -20.80
N GLU A 216 9.59 24.77 -21.55
CA GLU A 216 9.57 24.76 -23.01
C GLU A 216 8.18 25.11 -23.59
N MET A 217 7.11 24.79 -22.84
CA MET A 217 5.72 25.13 -23.18
C MET A 217 5.30 26.52 -22.67
N GLY A 218 6.18 27.27 -22.00
CA GLY A 218 5.88 28.56 -21.40
C GLY A 218 5.00 28.50 -20.15
N ILE A 219 5.04 27.36 -19.45
CA ILE A 219 4.25 27.09 -18.24
C ILE A 219 5.20 26.96 -17.04
N SER A 220 4.95 27.71 -15.97
CA SER A 220 5.74 27.61 -14.74
C SER A 220 5.24 26.49 -13.83
N LEU A 221 6.17 25.71 -13.28
CA LEU A 221 5.91 24.71 -12.25
C LEU A 221 6.08 25.30 -10.85
N HIS A 222 5.09 25.10 -10.00
CA HIS A 222 5.06 25.55 -8.61
C HIS A 222 4.81 24.36 -7.68
N LEU A 223 5.34 24.44 -6.47
CA LEU A 223 5.03 23.49 -5.40
C LEU A 223 4.28 24.19 -4.27
N SER A 224 3.41 23.47 -3.57
CA SER A 224 2.78 23.97 -2.35
C SER A 224 2.76 22.91 -1.26
N GLU A 225 2.70 23.34 0.00
CA GLU A 225 2.52 22.46 1.17
C GLU A 225 3.60 21.35 1.28
N VAL A 226 4.82 21.64 0.81
CA VAL A 226 5.94 20.70 0.90
C VAL A 226 6.35 20.52 2.36
N LYS A 227 6.36 19.28 2.85
CA LYS A 227 6.76 18.97 4.22
C LYS A 227 8.22 19.32 4.49
N GLY A 228 8.52 19.77 5.72
CA GLY A 228 9.87 20.14 6.15
C GLY A 228 10.96 19.12 5.79
N PRO A 229 10.83 17.82 6.16
CA PRO A 229 11.82 16.81 5.81
C PRO A 229 12.04 16.63 4.30
N VAL A 230 11.01 16.83 3.48
CA VAL A 230 11.11 16.78 2.01
C VAL A 230 11.84 18.02 1.50
N MET A 231 11.44 19.20 1.99
CA MET A 231 12.06 20.48 1.65
C MET A 231 13.55 20.51 2.00
N ASP A 232 13.95 19.96 3.15
CA ASP A 232 15.35 19.87 3.58
C ASP A 232 16.20 18.98 2.67
N ARG A 233 15.59 17.98 2.01
CA ARG A 233 16.27 17.18 0.98
C ARG A 233 16.36 17.96 -0.34
N LEU A 234 15.27 18.59 -0.78
CA LEU A 234 15.26 19.38 -2.02
C LEU A 234 16.26 20.54 -1.99
N LYS A 235 16.42 21.22 -0.84
CA LYS A 235 17.42 22.30 -0.66
C LYS A 235 18.88 21.85 -0.81
N LYS A 236 19.16 20.55 -0.77
CA LYS A 236 20.52 20.01 -0.99
C LYS A 236 20.79 19.70 -2.47
N THR A 237 19.82 19.98 -3.34
CA THR A 237 19.85 19.71 -4.77
C THR A 237 19.66 21.00 -5.55
N HIS A 238 19.97 20.99 -6.85
CA HIS A 238 19.83 22.15 -7.74
C HIS A 238 18.38 22.39 -8.18
N PHE A 239 17.47 21.45 -7.90
CA PHE A 239 16.07 21.52 -8.33
C PHE A 239 15.36 22.83 -7.94
N LEU A 240 15.59 23.35 -6.72
CA LEU A 240 14.95 24.60 -6.31
C LEU A 240 15.54 25.83 -7.01
N ASP A 241 16.78 25.77 -7.47
CA ASP A 241 17.44 26.86 -8.21
C ASP A 241 16.96 26.89 -9.67
N GLU A 242 16.61 25.74 -10.23
CA GLU A 242 16.11 25.58 -11.60
C GLU A 242 14.58 25.61 -11.71
N LEU A 243 13.87 25.60 -10.58
CA LEU A 243 12.41 25.63 -10.55
C LEU A 243 11.90 26.91 -11.23
N THR A 244 11.08 26.75 -12.26
CA THR A 244 10.54 27.88 -13.05
C THR A 244 9.51 28.74 -12.31
N GLY A 245 9.07 28.29 -11.14
CA GLY A 245 8.12 28.97 -10.28
C GLY A 245 8.51 28.92 -8.80
N ASP A 246 7.61 29.42 -7.94
CA ASP A 246 7.83 29.46 -6.50
C ASP A 246 7.35 28.20 -5.76
N VAL A 247 7.91 27.99 -4.55
CA VAL A 247 7.34 27.10 -3.54
C VAL A 247 6.54 27.89 -2.51
N PHE A 248 5.29 27.48 -2.30
CA PHE A 248 4.33 28.14 -1.41
C PHE A 248 4.09 27.35 -0.12
N LEU A 249 3.87 28.05 1.00
CA LEU A 249 3.54 27.42 2.27
C LEU A 249 2.11 26.86 2.29
N SER A 250 1.18 27.51 1.60
CA SER A 250 -0.21 27.05 1.48
C SER A 250 -0.69 27.04 0.04
N GLN A 251 -1.60 26.12 -0.29
CA GLN A 251 -2.20 26.09 -1.63
C GLN A 251 -3.00 27.35 -1.94
N PHE A 252 -3.65 27.93 -0.93
CA PHE A 252 -4.45 29.16 -1.09
C PHE A 252 -3.59 30.36 -1.48
N GLU A 253 -2.41 30.51 -0.84
CA GLU A 253 -1.44 31.55 -1.18
C GLU A 253 -0.95 31.42 -2.63
N ALA A 254 -0.62 30.18 -3.04
CA ALA A 254 -0.19 29.89 -4.41
C ALA A 254 -1.21 30.38 -5.44
N VAL A 255 -2.46 29.92 -5.32
CA VAL A 255 -3.51 30.29 -6.28
C VAL A 255 -3.79 31.79 -6.23
N SER A 256 -3.87 32.38 -5.04
CA SER A 256 -4.16 33.82 -4.89
C SER A 256 -3.09 34.70 -5.56
N LYS A 257 -1.80 34.35 -5.42
CA LYS A 257 -0.70 35.09 -6.05
C LYS A 257 -0.72 34.90 -7.58
N LEU A 258 -0.94 33.68 -8.04
CA LEU A 258 -0.88 33.32 -9.47
C LEU A 258 -2.08 33.81 -10.27
N THR A 259 -3.23 34.03 -9.64
CA THR A 259 -4.42 34.57 -10.30
C THR A 259 -4.64 36.07 -10.03
N GLY A 260 -3.73 36.73 -9.30
CA GLY A 260 -3.86 38.14 -8.93
C GLY A 260 -5.10 38.44 -8.08
N GLY A 261 -5.54 37.47 -7.28
CA GLY A 261 -6.76 37.55 -6.45
C GLY A 261 -8.08 37.37 -7.21
N GLN A 262 -8.06 37.13 -8.52
CA GLN A 262 -9.26 36.83 -9.30
C GLN A 262 -9.43 35.32 -9.43
N VAL A 263 -10.44 34.73 -8.80
CA VAL A 263 -10.75 33.30 -8.97
C VAL A 263 -11.96 33.20 -9.90
N ALA A 264 -11.75 32.73 -11.13
CA ALA A 264 -12.78 32.65 -12.16
C ALA A 264 -13.58 31.35 -12.05
N GLU A 265 -14.86 31.36 -12.45
CA GLU A 265 -15.76 30.20 -12.42
C GLU A 265 -15.39 29.13 -13.47
N THR A 266 -15.79 27.90 -13.15
CA THR A 266 -15.39 26.62 -13.77
C THR A 266 -15.59 26.58 -15.30
N PRO A 267 -14.58 26.27 -16.12
CA PRO A 267 -14.79 25.84 -17.50
C PRO A 267 -15.25 24.38 -17.56
N PRO A 268 -16.03 23.98 -18.60
CA PRO A 268 -16.57 22.62 -18.71
C PRO A 268 -15.47 21.58 -18.86
N SER A 269 -15.52 20.52 -18.05
CA SER A 269 -14.63 19.38 -18.11
C SER A 269 -14.64 18.75 -19.51
N THR A 270 -13.49 18.71 -20.17
CA THR A 270 -13.26 17.82 -21.32
C THR A 270 -12.87 16.46 -20.77
N GLU A 271 -13.82 15.53 -20.75
CA GLU A 271 -13.59 14.12 -20.40
C GLU A 271 -12.54 13.50 -21.35
N PRO A 272 -11.61 12.71 -20.80
CA PRO A 272 -11.42 11.37 -21.29
C PRO A 272 -11.89 10.40 -20.21
N LYS A 273 -12.85 9.53 -20.58
CA LYS A 273 -13.34 8.43 -19.75
C LYS A 273 -12.22 7.41 -19.53
N ILE A 274 -11.37 7.65 -18.55
CA ILE A 274 -10.57 6.57 -17.96
C ILE A 274 -11.43 5.96 -16.87
N LYS A 275 -12.07 4.83 -17.21
CA LYS A 275 -12.74 3.95 -16.24
C LYS A 275 -11.71 3.51 -15.22
N LEU A 276 -11.75 4.08 -14.02
CA LEU A 276 -11.11 3.51 -12.85
C LEU A 276 -11.86 2.24 -12.46
N VAL A 277 -11.17 1.10 -12.62
CA VAL A 277 -11.47 -0.20 -12.00
C VAL A 277 -10.62 -0.30 -10.75
#